data_AF-A0A2S1XLF0-F1
#
_entry.id   AF-A0A2S1XLF0-F1
#
_cell.length_a   1.000
_cell.length_b   1.000
_cell.length_c   1.000
_cell.angle_alpha   90.00
_cell.angle_beta   90.00
_cell.angle_gamma   90.00
#
_symmetry.space_group_name_H-M   'P 1'
#
loop_
_entity.id
_entity.type
_entity.pdbx_description
1 polymer ?
#
loop_
_entity_poly.entity_id
_entity_poly.type
_entity_poly.pdbx_seq_one_letter_code
_entity_poly.pdbx_strand_id
1 'polypeptide(L)'
;MDSRIGYDDDFYAWTQEQARLLREAARERLNTPIDWEHVAEEIEGMGRSDAKALGSALKRVIEHLLKLEHSPASDPRLGWRESVVDHRIAAWDEIDASPSLRRKTDLARAYRDARRLAVLGLARDGISDGAVPQDCPIRWSRCLTTTGGPRTAMALNNR
;
A
#
# COMPACT_ATOMS: atom_id res chain seq x y z
N MET A 1 12.10 29.92 -0.69
CA MET A 1 11.17 28.86 -0.24
C MET A 1 11.96 27.57 -0.30
N ASP A 2 12.22 26.94 0.84
CA ASP A 2 12.96 25.69 0.88
C ASP A 2 12.07 24.61 0.27
N SER A 3 12.42 24.09 -0.90
CA SER A 3 11.62 23.16 -1.71
C SER A 3 11.69 21.72 -1.17
N ARG A 4 11.98 21.54 0.12
CA ARG A 4 12.20 20.23 0.74
C ARG A 4 10.85 19.60 1.06
N ILE A 5 10.71 18.33 0.70
CA ILE A 5 9.59 17.50 1.13
C ILE A 5 9.67 17.39 2.65
N GLY A 6 8.57 17.71 3.35
CA GLY A 6 8.47 17.57 4.80
C GLY A 6 8.33 16.10 5.21
N TYR A 7 8.87 15.73 6.37
CA TYR A 7 8.71 14.40 6.95
C TYR A 7 7.23 14.03 7.13
N ASP A 8 6.42 14.98 7.62
CA ASP A 8 4.99 14.79 7.88
C ASP A 8 4.11 14.94 6.62
N ASP A 9 4.65 15.47 5.52
CA ASP A 9 3.89 15.72 4.29
C ASP A 9 3.86 14.50 3.37
N ASP A 10 5.01 13.82 3.24
CA ASP A 10 5.17 12.62 2.42
C ASP A 10 6.39 11.83 2.89
N PHE A 11 6.19 10.97 3.88
CA PHE A 11 7.27 10.25 4.55
C PHE A 11 8.09 9.40 3.57
N TYR A 12 7.42 8.70 2.65
CA TYR A 12 8.09 7.93 1.61
C TYR A 12 8.96 8.83 0.71
N ALA A 13 8.43 9.94 0.19
CA ALA A 13 9.24 10.82 -0.66
C ALA A 13 10.39 11.47 0.13
N TRP A 14 10.16 11.78 1.41
CA TRP A 14 11.17 12.28 2.34
C TRP A 14 12.32 11.28 2.54
N THR A 15 12.03 10.01 2.83
CA THR A 15 13.07 8.98 3.04
C THR A 15 13.96 8.81 1.81
N GLN A 16 13.36 8.82 0.62
CA GLN A 16 14.09 8.72 -0.63
C GLN A 16 15.02 9.92 -0.86
N GLU A 17 14.55 11.11 -0.53
CA GLU A 17 15.35 12.34 -0.66
C GLU A 17 16.48 12.39 0.38
N GLN A 18 16.21 12.03 1.64
CA GLN A 18 17.25 12.02 2.67
C GLN A 18 18.35 11.01 2.37
N ALA A 19 17.98 9.80 1.92
CA ALA A 19 18.97 8.81 1.50
C ALA A 19 19.86 9.33 0.35
N ARG A 20 19.29 10.06 -0.62
CA ARG A 20 20.06 10.70 -1.69
C ARG A 20 21.03 11.75 -1.14
N LEU A 21 20.54 12.66 -0.29
CA LEU A 21 21.33 13.74 0.30
C LEU A 21 22.47 13.21 1.19
N LEU A 22 22.24 12.13 1.94
CA LEU A 22 23.27 11.50 2.77
C LEU A 22 24.41 10.94 1.91
N ARG A 23 24.09 10.26 0.81
CA ARG A 23 25.10 9.75 -0.14
C ARG A 23 25.86 10.88 -0.83
N GLU A 24 25.23 12.01 -1.08
CA GLU A 24 25.92 13.20 -1.61
C GLU A 24 26.86 13.82 -0.58
N ALA A 25 26.41 14.00 0.66
CA ALA A 25 27.23 14.51 1.74
C ALA A 25 28.43 13.60 2.05
N ALA A 26 28.28 12.28 1.90
CA ALA A 26 29.37 11.31 2.07
C ALA A 26 30.55 11.58 1.12
N ARG A 27 30.27 12.06 -0.10
CA ARG A 27 31.31 12.39 -1.10
C ARG A 27 32.11 13.62 -0.71
N GLU A 28 31.52 14.54 0.05
CA GLU A 28 32.15 15.78 0.48
C GLU A 28 32.89 15.64 1.82
N ARG A 29 32.55 14.64 2.64
CA ARG A 29 33.03 14.49 4.03
C ARG A 29 33.70 13.15 4.33
N LEU A 30 34.71 12.81 3.53
CA LEU A 30 35.49 11.56 3.60
C LEU A 30 36.20 11.26 4.95
N ASN A 31 36.26 12.22 5.89
CA ASN A 31 37.01 12.09 7.15
C ASN A 31 36.13 12.01 8.42
N THR A 32 34.82 11.80 8.29
CA THR A 32 33.93 11.55 9.45
C THR A 32 33.77 10.05 9.70
N PRO A 33 33.71 9.58 10.97
CA PRO A 33 33.53 8.16 11.30
C PRO A 33 32.11 7.64 11.06
N ILE A 34 31.27 8.39 10.34
CA ILE A 34 29.87 8.04 10.08
C ILE A 34 29.83 7.11 8.86
N ASP A 35 29.12 5.99 9.00
CA ASP A 35 28.83 5.07 7.90
C ASP A 35 27.63 5.57 7.09
N TRP A 36 27.89 6.59 6.26
CA TRP A 36 26.86 7.30 5.52
C TRP A 36 26.05 6.41 4.56
N GLU A 37 26.67 5.39 3.97
CA GLU A 37 26.00 4.54 2.99
C GLU A 37 24.96 3.65 3.67
N HIS A 38 25.34 2.96 4.76
CA HIS A 38 24.38 2.12 5.49
C HIS A 38 23.27 2.95 6.13
N VAL A 39 23.56 4.15 6.65
CA VAL A 39 22.51 5.04 7.20
C VAL A 39 21.55 5.50 6.11
N ALA A 40 22.05 5.85 4.92
CA ALA A 40 21.20 6.18 3.77
C ALA A 40 20.34 4.99 3.33
N GLU A 41 20.91 3.79 3.31
CA GLU A 41 20.19 2.56 2.97
C GLU A 41 19.06 2.24 3.96
N GLU A 42 19.29 2.39 5.27
CA GLU A 42 18.27 2.17 6.29
C GLU A 42 17.11 3.15 6.14
N ILE A 43 17.40 4.44 5.93
CA ILE A 43 16.37 5.47 5.71
C ILE A 43 15.56 5.15 4.46
N GLU A 44 16.20 4.85 3.33
CA GLU A 44 15.51 4.40 2.12
C GLU A 44 14.71 3.11 2.36
N GLY A 45 15.25 2.20 3.17
CA GLY A 45 14.62 0.95 3.59
C GLY A 45 13.29 1.15 4.31
N MET A 46 13.19 2.18 5.14
CA MET A 46 11.95 2.56 5.82
C MET A 46 10.85 2.86 4.80
N GLY A 47 11.10 3.77 3.84
CA GLY A 47 10.13 4.08 2.78
C GLY A 47 9.76 2.87 1.93
N ARG A 48 10.74 2.01 1.59
CA ARG A 48 10.45 0.76 0.86
C ARG A 48 9.56 -0.21 1.65
N SER A 49 9.61 -0.18 2.97
CA SER A 49 8.77 -1.03 3.83
C SER A 49 7.31 -0.57 3.81
N ASP A 50 7.06 0.73 3.93
CA ASP A 50 5.72 1.33 3.84
C ASP A 50 5.09 1.08 2.46
N ALA A 51 5.89 1.24 1.40
CA ALA A 51 5.45 0.90 0.04
C ALA A 51 5.01 -0.57 -0.11
N LYS A 52 5.71 -1.51 0.56
CA LYS A 52 5.35 -2.93 0.60
C LYS A 52 4.11 -3.17 1.48
N ALA A 53 3.95 -2.43 2.57
CA ALA A 53 2.79 -2.51 3.45
C ALA A 53 1.51 -2.11 2.69
N LEU A 54 1.52 -0.97 1.99
CA LEU A 54 0.42 -0.55 1.13
C LEU A 54 0.09 -1.59 0.06
N GLY A 55 1.11 -2.08 -0.65
CA GLY A 55 0.91 -3.13 -1.67
C GLY A 55 0.30 -4.41 -1.09
N SER A 56 0.70 -4.80 0.12
CA SER A 56 0.17 -5.97 0.81
C SER A 56 -1.28 -5.77 1.26
N ALA A 57 -1.61 -4.61 1.81
CA ALA A 57 -2.97 -4.23 2.18
C ALA A 57 -3.90 -4.26 0.97
N LEU A 58 -3.51 -3.61 -0.13
CA LEU A 58 -4.30 -3.60 -1.38
C LEU A 58 -4.49 -5.00 -1.96
N LYS A 59 -3.46 -5.84 -1.94
CA LYS A 59 -3.57 -7.24 -2.37
C LYS A 59 -4.69 -7.97 -1.61
N ARG A 60 -4.75 -7.82 -0.28
CA ARG A 60 -5.77 -8.49 0.54
C ARG A 60 -7.17 -7.91 0.36
N VAL A 61 -7.29 -6.58 0.20
CA VAL A 61 -8.56 -5.93 -0.19
C VAL A 61 -9.07 -6.54 -1.50
N ILE A 62 -8.22 -6.59 -2.53
CA ILE A 62 -8.60 -7.11 -3.84
C ILE A 62 -8.99 -8.59 -3.75
N GLU A 63 -8.21 -9.41 -3.06
CA GLU A 63 -8.47 -10.84 -2.89
C GLU A 63 -9.87 -11.09 -2.34
N HIS A 64 -10.21 -10.42 -1.24
CA HIS A 64 -11.50 -10.61 -0.58
C HIS A 64 -12.66 -9.98 -1.35
N LEU A 65 -12.44 -8.87 -2.07
CA LEU A 65 -13.45 -8.34 -2.99
C LEU A 65 -13.77 -9.33 -4.11
N LEU A 66 -12.76 -9.98 -4.71
CA LEU A 66 -12.97 -11.01 -5.73
C LEU A 66 -13.73 -12.21 -5.15
N LYS A 67 -13.36 -12.68 -3.96
CA LYS A 67 -14.09 -13.76 -3.27
C LYS A 67 -15.56 -13.39 -3.02
N LEU A 68 -15.82 -12.16 -2.56
CA LEU A 68 -17.17 -11.64 -2.34
C LEU A 68 -17.98 -11.44 -3.62
N GLU A 69 -17.34 -11.26 -4.76
CA GLU A 69 -18.01 -11.06 -6.06
C GLU A 69 -18.35 -12.38 -6.74
N HIS A 70 -17.46 -13.36 -6.66
CA HIS A 70 -17.58 -14.60 -7.43
C HIS A 70 -18.04 -15.82 -6.63
N SER A 71 -17.90 -15.82 -5.30
CA SER A 71 -18.33 -16.96 -4.49
C SER A 71 -19.86 -17.01 -4.38
N PRO A 72 -20.50 -18.15 -4.75
CA PRO A 72 -21.93 -18.38 -4.54
C PRO A 72 -22.25 -18.77 -3.09
N ALA A 73 -21.24 -19.07 -2.27
CA ALA A 73 -21.44 -19.54 -0.90
C ALA A 73 -21.98 -18.42 0.01
N SER A 74 -22.84 -18.79 0.96
CA SER A 74 -23.30 -17.89 2.04
C SER A 74 -22.16 -17.53 2.98
N ASP A 75 -21.30 -18.50 3.26
CA ASP A 75 -20.19 -18.42 4.20
C ASP A 75 -18.86 -18.68 3.51
N PRO A 76 -17.75 -18.04 3.93
CA PRO A 76 -17.57 -17.14 5.08
C PRO A 76 -17.57 -15.65 4.66
N ARG A 77 -18.68 -15.16 4.09
CA ARG A 77 -18.75 -13.79 3.55
C ARG A 77 -18.50 -12.69 4.57
N LEU A 78 -18.89 -12.90 5.84
CA LEU A 78 -18.68 -11.92 6.91
C LEU A 78 -17.18 -11.66 7.13
N GLY A 79 -16.38 -12.72 7.32
CA GLY A 79 -14.94 -12.59 7.52
C GLY A 79 -14.21 -11.96 6.34
N TRP A 80 -14.68 -12.17 5.10
CA TRP A 80 -14.13 -11.46 3.94
C TRP A 80 -14.46 -9.97 3.96
N ARG A 81 -15.65 -9.57 4.41
CA ARG A 81 -15.99 -8.15 4.56
C ARG A 81 -15.18 -7.48 5.66
N GLU A 82 -15.00 -8.14 6.79
CA GLU A 82 -14.15 -7.67 7.89
C GLU A 82 -12.72 -7.44 7.39
N SER A 83 -12.13 -8.44 6.71
CA SER A 83 -10.78 -8.31 6.16
C SER A 83 -10.66 -7.20 5.11
N VAL A 84 -11.70 -6.95 4.30
CA VAL A 84 -11.72 -5.79 3.39
C VAL A 84 -11.67 -4.47 4.17
N VAL A 85 -12.41 -4.35 5.27
CA VAL A 85 -12.41 -3.13 6.10
C VAL A 85 -11.04 -2.92 6.75
N ASP A 86 -10.48 -3.95 7.38
CA ASP A 86 -9.19 -3.86 8.08
C ASP A 86 -8.06 -3.45 7.13
N HIS A 87 -7.98 -4.07 5.96
CA HIS A 87 -6.93 -3.76 5.00
C HIS A 87 -7.17 -2.45 4.24
N ARG A 88 -8.41 -1.95 4.19
CA ARG A 88 -8.68 -0.59 3.73
C ARG A 88 -8.16 0.45 4.71
N ILE A 89 -8.35 0.23 6.01
CA ILE A 89 -7.81 1.10 7.05
C ILE A 89 -6.28 1.13 6.93
N ALA A 90 -5.64 -0.04 6.90
CA ALA A 90 -4.18 -0.12 6.72
C ALA A 90 -3.71 0.59 5.44
N ALA A 91 -4.40 0.39 4.31
CA ALA A 91 -4.03 1.08 3.07
C ALA A 91 -4.18 2.61 3.16
N TRP A 92 -5.18 3.10 3.89
CA TRP A 92 -5.36 4.54 4.11
C TRP A 92 -4.28 5.11 5.03
N ASP A 93 -3.90 4.40 6.09
CA ASP A 93 -2.86 4.87 7.01
C ASP A 93 -1.51 5.04 6.28
N GLU A 94 -1.15 4.13 5.39
CA GLU A 94 0.05 4.24 4.54
C GLU A 94 -0.04 5.40 3.53
N ILE A 95 -1.23 5.66 2.96
CA ILE A 95 -1.45 6.75 2.00
C ILE A 95 -1.44 8.11 2.70
N ASP A 96 -2.01 8.19 3.90
CA ASP A 96 -2.07 9.42 4.69
C ASP A 96 -0.66 9.84 5.14
N ALA A 97 0.20 8.87 5.52
CA ALA A 97 1.60 9.13 5.85
C ALA A 97 2.47 9.41 4.60
N SER A 98 2.11 8.84 3.45
CA SER A 98 2.92 8.92 2.23
C SER A 98 2.06 9.08 0.96
N PRO A 99 1.51 10.29 0.69
CA PRO A 99 0.57 10.51 -0.42
C PRO A 99 1.13 10.14 -1.81
N SER A 100 2.44 10.28 -2.03
CA SER A 100 3.09 9.89 -3.29
C SER A 100 3.02 8.39 -3.57
N LEU A 101 2.91 7.54 -2.54
CA LEU A 101 2.81 6.08 -2.72
C LEU A 101 1.62 5.71 -3.58
N ARG A 102 0.48 6.40 -3.45
CA ARG A 102 -0.70 6.14 -4.28
C ARG A 102 -0.42 6.19 -5.78
N ARG A 103 0.48 7.07 -6.23
CA ARG A 103 0.88 7.16 -7.66
C ARG A 103 1.97 6.15 -8.01
N LYS A 104 2.83 5.78 -7.06
CA LYS A 104 3.94 4.84 -7.27
C LYS A 104 3.53 3.37 -7.18
N THR A 105 2.44 3.06 -6.48
CA THR A 105 1.97 1.70 -6.30
C THR A 105 1.39 1.12 -7.61
N ASP A 106 1.95 -0.02 -8.02
CA ASP A 106 1.46 -0.81 -9.14
C ASP A 106 0.23 -1.64 -8.72
N LEU A 107 -0.96 -1.08 -8.96
CA LEU A 107 -2.23 -1.74 -8.66
C LEU A 107 -2.45 -2.99 -9.53
N ALA A 108 -1.90 -3.04 -10.74
CA ALA A 108 -2.04 -4.20 -11.62
C ALA A 108 -1.24 -5.39 -11.07
N ARG A 109 -0.04 -5.15 -10.52
CA ARG A 109 0.71 -6.18 -9.79
C ARG A 109 -0.05 -6.68 -8.57
N ALA A 110 -0.58 -5.77 -7.74
CA ALA A 110 -1.38 -6.17 -6.58
C ALA A 110 -2.58 -7.02 -6.97
N TYR A 111 -3.26 -6.67 -8.08
CA TYR A 111 -4.35 -7.46 -8.64
C TYR A 111 -3.93 -8.85 -9.07
N ARG A 112 -2.83 -8.99 -9.85
CA ARG A 112 -2.37 -10.31 -10.30
C ARG A 112 -2.11 -11.26 -9.14
N ASP A 113 -1.47 -10.77 -8.08
CA ASP A 113 -1.17 -11.59 -6.91
C ASP A 113 -2.44 -11.93 -6.11
N ALA A 114 -3.34 -10.95 -5.94
CA ALA A 114 -4.62 -11.15 -5.28
C ALA A 114 -5.55 -12.11 -6.03
N ARG A 115 -5.57 -12.05 -7.36
CA ARG A 115 -6.34 -12.94 -8.23
C ARG A 115 -5.94 -14.39 -8.03
N ARG A 116 -4.63 -14.68 -7.99
CA ARG A 116 -4.11 -16.03 -7.73
C ARG A 116 -4.63 -16.60 -6.42
N LEU A 117 -4.62 -15.78 -5.36
CA LEU A 117 -5.15 -16.16 -4.04
C LEU A 117 -6.68 -16.32 -4.04
N ALA A 118 -7.38 -15.45 -4.76
CA ALA A 118 -8.84 -15.51 -4.90
C ALA A 118 -9.28 -16.78 -5.63
N VAL A 119 -8.71 -17.07 -6.80
CA VAL A 119 -9.01 -18.27 -7.60
C VAL A 119 -8.74 -19.54 -6.81
N LEU A 120 -7.60 -19.63 -6.12
CA LEU A 120 -7.30 -20.78 -5.26
C LEU A 120 -8.36 -20.98 -4.17
N GLY A 121 -8.80 -19.90 -3.53
CA GLY A 121 -9.84 -19.96 -2.49
C GLY A 121 -11.24 -20.26 -3.05
N LEU A 122 -11.54 -19.80 -4.25
CA LEU A 122 -12.82 -19.96 -4.93
C LEU A 122 -12.99 -21.34 -5.61
N ALA A 123 -11.89 -22.07 -5.84
CA ALA A 123 -11.93 -23.41 -6.41
C ALA A 123 -12.79 -24.38 -5.56
N ARG A 124 -12.81 -24.19 -4.23
CA ARG A 124 -13.66 -24.98 -3.33
C ARG A 124 -15.16 -24.73 -3.53
N ASP A 125 -15.50 -23.57 -4.11
CA ASP A 125 -16.87 -23.16 -4.41
C ASP A 125 -17.24 -23.52 -5.87
N GLY A 126 -16.40 -24.29 -6.57
CA GLY A 126 -16.61 -24.73 -7.95
C GLY A 126 -16.33 -23.67 -9.02
N ILE A 127 -15.71 -22.55 -8.64
CA ILE A 127 -15.39 -21.45 -9.57
C ILE A 127 -14.06 -21.73 -10.27
N SER A 128 -14.08 -21.69 -11.60
CA SER A 128 -12.88 -21.89 -12.43
C SER A 128 -12.05 -20.61 -12.55
N ASP A 129 -10.77 -20.75 -12.89
CA ASP A 129 -9.86 -19.61 -13.10
C ASP A 129 -10.44 -18.58 -14.10
N GLY A 130 -11.00 -19.06 -15.22
CA GLY A 130 -11.56 -18.20 -16.27
C GLY A 130 -12.78 -17.37 -15.86
N ALA A 131 -13.43 -17.69 -14.74
CA ALA A 131 -14.54 -16.91 -14.21
C ALA A 131 -14.11 -15.59 -13.54
N VAL A 132 -12.83 -15.49 -13.16
CA VAL A 132 -12.25 -14.27 -12.57
C VAL A 132 -11.44 -13.55 -13.65
N PRO A 133 -11.68 -12.23 -13.90
CA PRO A 133 -11.00 -11.49 -14.96
C PRO A 133 -9.46 -11.63 -14.89
N GLN A 134 -8.80 -11.79 -16.04
CA GLN A 134 -7.33 -11.93 -16.09
C GLN A 134 -6.63 -10.58 -15.95
N ASP A 135 -7.17 -9.57 -16.63
CA ASP A 135 -6.70 -8.20 -16.57
C ASP A 135 -7.37 -7.46 -15.42
N CYS A 136 -6.63 -6.56 -14.78
CA CYS A 136 -7.10 -5.81 -13.63
C CYS A 136 -8.26 -4.86 -14.02
N PRO A 137 -9.50 -5.11 -13.58
CA PRO A 137 -10.61 -4.18 -13.80
C PRO A 137 -10.75 -3.17 -12.64
N ILE A 138 -9.97 -3.35 -11.57
CA ILE A 138 -10.15 -2.65 -10.30
C ILE A 138 -9.42 -1.32 -10.34
N ARG A 139 -10.18 -0.26 -10.04
CA ARG A 139 -9.65 1.09 -9.83
C ARG A 139 -9.38 1.34 -8.35
N TRP A 140 -8.50 2.29 -8.06
CA TRP A 140 -8.23 2.78 -6.70
C TRP A 140 -9.49 3.10 -5.90
N SER A 141 -10.51 3.69 -6.55
CA SER A 141 -11.79 3.97 -5.89
C SER A 141 -12.38 2.70 -5.28
N ARG A 142 -12.45 1.60 -6.03
CA ARG A 142 -13.00 0.34 -5.52
C ARG A 142 -12.19 -0.24 -4.35
N CYS A 143 -10.86 -0.08 -4.38
CA CYS A 143 -10.01 -0.50 -3.26
C CYS A 143 -10.28 0.35 -2.02
N LEU A 144 -10.43 1.66 -2.17
CA LEU A 144 -10.42 2.63 -1.07
C LEU A 144 -11.81 3.14 -0.63
N THR A 145 -12.88 2.81 -1.36
CA THR A 145 -14.24 3.22 -0.99
C THR A 145 -14.63 2.59 0.34
N THR A 146 -14.79 3.42 1.37
CA THR A 146 -15.40 3.00 2.63
C THR A 146 -16.86 2.64 2.36
N THR A 147 -17.25 1.40 2.64
CA THR A 147 -18.65 1.00 2.60
C THR A 147 -19.32 1.59 3.86
N GLY A 148 -19.72 2.86 3.80
CA GLY A 148 -20.42 3.56 4.89
C GLY A 148 -19.79 4.89 5.31
N GLY A 149 -20.07 5.96 4.58
CA GLY A 149 -19.88 7.35 5.02
C GLY A 149 -18.47 7.95 4.83
N PRO A 150 -18.36 9.28 4.67
CA PRO A 150 -17.09 9.95 4.44
C PRO A 150 -16.24 9.96 5.73
N ARG A 151 -14.98 9.50 5.65
CA ARG A 151 -13.94 9.92 6.62
C ARG A 151 -13.65 11.41 6.37
N THR A 152 -14.55 12.26 6.83
CA THR A 152 -14.22 13.66 7.13
C THR A 152 -13.71 13.65 8.56
N ALA A 153 -12.56 14.28 8.78
CA ALA A 153 -11.85 14.45 10.05
C ALA A 153 -10.93 13.30 10.48
N MET A 154 -9.67 13.38 10.03
CA MET A 154 -8.54 13.23 10.96
C MET A 154 -7.43 14.24 10.63
N ALA A 155 -7.82 15.51 10.52
CA ALA A 155 -6.94 16.61 10.86
C ALA A 155 -7.07 16.83 12.37
N LEU A 156 -6.39 16.00 13.16
CA LEU A 156 -6.01 16.33 14.53
C LEU A 156 -4.55 16.78 14.41
N ASN A 157 -4.33 18.06 14.14
CA ASN A 157 -3.94 19.01 15.19
C ASN A 157 -2.87 18.42 16.10
N ASN A 158 -1.60 18.67 15.76
CA ASN A 158 -0.63 18.93 16.81
C ASN A 158 0.12 20.23 16.50
N ARG A 159 -0.06 21.16 17.43
CA ARG A 159 0.76 22.35 17.62
C ARG A 159 2.08 21.97 18.28
#